data_AF-A0A1Q7MMQ3-F1
#
_entry.id   AF-A0A1Q7MMQ3-F1
#
_cell.length_a   1.000
_cell.length_b   1.000
_cell.length_c   1.000
_cell.angle_alpha   90.00
_cell.angle_beta   90.00
_cell.angle_gamma   90.00
#
_symmetry.space_group_name_H-M   'P 1'
#
loop_
_entity.id
_entity.type
_entity.pdbx_description
1 polymer ?
#
loop_
_entity_poly.entity_id
_entity_poly.type
_entity_poly.pdbx_seq_one_letter_code
_entity_poly.pdbx_strand_id
1 'polypeptide(L)'
;MTDLVTLLQEFYRDKLAMMLRHSAAARVVIQYDANNTYQYIINREETQLSWVAKAIDELGGTVRDDADAGRSISGKGNAAARAAIERAAIEDDARDAQAFVDRWRPRVDAMENARHAKMLRVILGEVLEAKRFFEQALAGRTDLLGRRADVLEPASGEVLPTRWIE
;
A
#
# COMPACT_ATOMS: atom_id res chain seq x y z
N MET A 1 -19.44 18.79 -11.23
CA MET A 1 -19.62 18.09 -9.93
C MET A 1 -19.58 16.57 -10.10
N THR A 2 -20.36 16.00 -11.02
CA THR A 2 -20.36 14.55 -11.36
C THR A 2 -18.98 14.02 -11.76
N ASP A 3 -18.23 14.77 -12.56
CA ASP A 3 -16.89 14.35 -13.03
C ASP A 3 -15.87 14.18 -11.87
N LEU A 4 -15.91 15.08 -10.88
CA LEU A 4 -15.06 15.00 -9.69
C LEU A 4 -15.40 13.78 -8.81
N VAL A 5 -16.69 13.51 -8.60
CA VAL A 5 -17.13 12.35 -7.81
C VAL A 5 -16.69 11.06 -8.50
N THR A 6 -16.90 10.95 -9.81
CA THR A 6 -16.46 9.79 -10.60
C THR A 6 -14.94 9.60 -10.49
N LEU A 7 -14.15 10.67 -10.63
CA LEU A 7 -12.69 10.60 -10.49
C LEU A 7 -12.27 10.10 -9.11
N LEU A 8 -12.89 10.59 -8.04
CA LEU A 8 -12.59 10.16 -6.67
C LEU A 8 -12.98 8.70 -6.44
N GLN A 9 -14.13 8.25 -6.97
CA GLN A 9 -14.56 6.85 -6.87
C GLN A 9 -13.62 5.90 -7.63
N GLU A 10 -13.16 6.30 -8.81
CA GLU A 10 -12.13 5.56 -9.54
C GLU A 10 -10.82 5.47 -8.76
N PHE A 11 -10.36 6.60 -8.22
CA PHE A 11 -9.14 6.65 -7.41
C PHE A 11 -9.26 5.75 -6.18
N TYR A 12 -10.38 5.85 -5.46
CA TYR A 12 -10.67 5.01 -4.29
C TYR A 12 -10.57 3.53 -4.64
N ARG A 13 -11.26 3.09 -5.70
CA ARG A 13 -11.29 1.68 -6.11
C ARG A 13 -9.89 1.16 -6.48
N ASP A 14 -9.12 1.92 -7.26
CA ASP A 14 -7.77 1.52 -7.62
C ASP A 14 -6.85 1.44 -6.39
N LYS A 15 -7.01 2.39 -5.45
CA LYS A 15 -6.25 2.43 -4.19
C LYS A 15 -6.65 1.29 -3.25
N LEU A 16 -7.93 0.95 -3.18
CA LEU A 16 -8.43 -0.18 -2.41
C LEU A 16 -7.87 -1.49 -2.96
N ALA A 17 -7.87 -1.67 -4.28
CA ALA A 17 -7.25 -2.85 -4.92
C ALA A 17 -5.75 -2.98 -4.57
N MET A 18 -5.02 -1.86 -4.53
CA MET A 18 -3.62 -1.83 -4.09
C MET A 18 -3.46 -2.26 -2.62
N MET A 19 -4.26 -1.71 -1.71
CA MET A 19 -4.21 -2.10 -0.28
C MET A 19 -4.53 -3.58 -0.07
N LEU A 20 -5.47 -4.13 -0.84
CA LEU A 20 -5.79 -5.56 -0.82
C LEU A 20 -4.63 -6.42 -1.32
N ARG A 21 -3.87 -5.97 -2.34
CA ARG A 21 -2.63 -6.64 -2.78
C ARG A 21 -1.56 -6.62 -1.69
N HIS A 22 -1.34 -5.48 -1.03
CA HIS A 22 -0.42 -5.39 0.10
C HIS A 22 -0.84 -6.31 1.26
N SER A 23 -2.15 -6.39 1.55
CA SER A 23 -2.69 -7.31 2.55
C SER A 23 -2.47 -8.78 2.19
N ALA A 24 -2.51 -9.14 0.90
CA ALA A 24 -2.18 -10.48 0.43
C ALA A 24 -0.67 -10.77 0.52
N ALA A 25 0.18 -9.81 0.15
CA ALA A 25 1.64 -9.93 0.24
C ALA A 25 2.10 -10.10 1.70
N ALA A 26 1.52 -9.34 2.63
CA ALA A 26 1.80 -9.43 4.06
C ALA A 26 1.51 -10.82 4.67
N ARG A 27 0.76 -11.69 3.99
CA ARG A 27 0.52 -13.08 4.44
C ARG A 27 1.64 -14.04 4.04
N VAL A 28 2.48 -13.68 3.08
CA VAL A 28 3.56 -14.55 2.56
C VAL A 28 4.95 -14.02 2.84
N VAL A 29 5.08 -12.70 3.10
CA VAL A 29 6.34 -12.06 3.49
C VAL A 29 6.61 -12.39 4.95
N ILE A 30 7.60 -13.25 5.21
CA ILE A 30 7.88 -13.74 6.58
C ILE A 30 9.07 -13.03 7.23
N GLN A 31 9.88 -12.30 6.45
CA GLN A 31 10.92 -11.45 7.04
C GLN A 31 10.27 -10.37 7.90
N TYR A 32 10.65 -10.36 9.18
CA TYR A 32 10.00 -9.58 10.23
C TYR A 32 9.89 -8.08 9.90
N ASP A 33 10.98 -7.43 9.48
CA ASP A 33 11.00 -5.98 9.24
C ASP A 33 10.23 -5.60 7.97
N ALA A 34 10.32 -6.40 6.92
CA ALA A 34 9.53 -6.26 5.71
C ALA A 34 8.04 -6.42 6.03
N ASN A 35 7.64 -7.44 6.81
CA ASN A 35 6.25 -7.64 7.20
C ASN A 35 5.72 -6.47 8.04
N ASN A 36 6.48 -6.01 9.04
CA ASN A 36 6.10 -4.83 9.83
C ASN A 36 5.95 -3.59 8.96
N THR A 37 6.78 -3.46 7.92
CA THR A 37 6.66 -2.37 6.95
C THR A 37 5.38 -2.47 6.13
N TYR A 38 4.96 -3.69 5.74
CA TYR A 38 3.63 -3.91 5.16
C TYR A 38 2.51 -3.48 6.10
N GLN A 39 2.55 -3.86 7.38
CA GLN A 39 1.52 -3.45 8.35
C GLN A 39 1.45 -1.93 8.49
N TYR A 40 2.62 -1.27 8.54
CA TYR A 40 2.71 0.19 8.56
C TYR A 40 2.11 0.84 7.30
N ILE A 41 2.43 0.31 6.11
CA ILE A 41 1.88 0.80 4.85
C ILE A 41 0.35 0.63 4.85
N ILE A 42 -0.17 -0.57 5.14
CA ILE A 42 -1.61 -0.85 5.10
C ILE A 42 -2.38 0.08 6.06
N ASN A 43 -1.88 0.32 7.27
CA ASN A 43 -2.51 1.24 8.22
C ASN A 43 -2.62 2.68 7.68
N ARG A 44 -1.57 3.15 6.97
CA ARG A 44 -1.63 4.46 6.29
C ARG A 44 -2.60 4.45 5.12
N GLU A 45 -2.68 3.36 4.36
CA GLU A 45 -3.61 3.22 3.24
C GLU A 45 -5.07 3.20 3.68
N GLU A 46 -5.40 2.55 4.79
CA GLU A 46 -6.73 2.58 5.40
C GLU A 46 -7.13 4.02 5.76
N THR A 47 -6.19 4.77 6.37
CA THR A 47 -6.38 6.20 6.66
C THR A 47 -6.60 7.02 5.37
N GLN A 48 -5.80 6.79 4.33
CA GLN A 48 -5.93 7.49 3.04
C GLN A 48 -7.26 7.20 2.35
N LEU A 49 -7.69 5.94 2.35
CA LEU A 49 -9.00 5.53 1.81
C LEU A 49 -10.14 6.21 2.58
N SER A 50 -10.02 6.35 3.90
CA SER A 50 -11.01 7.09 4.70
C SER A 50 -11.16 8.56 4.28
N TRP A 51 -10.05 9.21 3.89
CA TRP A 51 -10.09 10.60 3.39
C TRP A 51 -10.83 10.71 2.06
N VAL A 52 -10.55 9.78 1.13
CA VAL A 52 -11.19 9.76 -0.18
C VAL A 52 -12.67 9.38 -0.06
N ALA A 53 -13.00 8.39 0.77
CA ALA A 53 -14.38 7.99 1.06
C ALA A 53 -15.19 9.16 1.62
N LYS A 54 -14.64 9.89 2.60
CA LYS A 54 -15.28 11.09 3.14
C LYS A 54 -15.48 12.18 2.08
N ALA A 55 -14.49 12.40 1.22
CA ALA A 55 -14.63 13.38 0.13
C ALA A 55 -15.71 13.00 -0.89
N ILE A 56 -15.89 11.70 -1.16
CA ILE A 56 -16.97 11.18 -2.01
C ILE A 56 -18.33 11.44 -1.35
N ASP A 57 -18.47 11.13 -0.06
CA ASP A 57 -19.68 11.32 0.73
C ASP A 57 -20.09 12.81 0.83
N GLU A 58 -19.12 13.70 1.12
CA GLU A 58 -19.33 15.16 1.16
C GLU A 58 -19.86 15.74 -0.17
N LEU A 59 -19.62 15.05 -1.28
CA LEU A 59 -20.09 15.42 -2.62
C LEU A 59 -21.38 14.69 -3.03
N GLY A 60 -21.99 13.92 -2.13
CA GLY A 60 -23.21 13.13 -2.35
C GLY A 60 -22.99 11.85 -3.17
N GLY A 61 -21.75 11.39 -3.31
CA GLY A 61 -21.42 10.12 -3.94
C GLY A 61 -21.46 8.95 -2.96
N THR A 62 -21.33 7.73 -3.48
CA THR A 62 -21.24 6.51 -2.67
C THR A 62 -19.94 5.75 -2.96
N VAL A 63 -19.37 5.15 -1.92
CA VAL A 63 -18.20 4.28 -2.03
C VAL A 63 -18.66 2.86 -2.38
N ARG A 64 -17.88 2.19 -3.23
CA ARG A 64 -18.05 0.76 -3.53
C ARG A 64 -16.81 0.02 -3.07
N ASP A 65 -17.00 -0.94 -2.17
CA ASP A 65 -15.95 -1.80 -1.63
C ASP A 65 -15.86 -3.15 -2.37
N ASP A 66 -16.22 -3.15 -3.66
CA ASP A 66 -16.20 -4.34 -4.52
C ASP A 66 -14.88 -4.50 -5.31
N ALA A 67 -13.82 -3.79 -4.89
CA ALA A 67 -12.50 -3.93 -5.49
C ALA A 67 -11.90 -5.31 -5.20
N ASP A 68 -11.32 -5.92 -6.23
CA ASP A 68 -10.54 -7.15 -6.11
C ASP A 68 -9.04 -6.81 -6.08
N ALA A 69 -8.27 -7.52 -5.25
CA ALA A 69 -6.81 -7.47 -5.27
C ALA A 69 -6.27 -7.80 -6.68
N GLY A 70 -6.99 -8.64 -7.43
CA GLY A 70 -6.67 -9.02 -8.81
C GLY A 70 -5.51 -10.02 -8.93
N ARG A 71 -4.78 -10.30 -7.84
CA ARG A 71 -3.81 -11.39 -7.75
C ARG A 71 -3.97 -12.18 -6.45
N SER A 72 -3.91 -13.51 -6.56
CA SER A 72 -3.81 -14.42 -5.42
C SER A 72 -2.34 -14.82 -5.25
N ILE A 73 -1.78 -14.56 -4.07
CA ILE A 73 -0.42 -14.96 -3.72
C ILE A 73 -0.51 -16.15 -2.76
N SER A 74 0.01 -17.31 -3.16
CA SER A 74 0.00 -18.52 -2.34
C SER A 74 1.41 -18.97 -1.97
N GLY A 75 1.71 -19.04 -0.68
CA GLY A 75 3.06 -19.30 -0.14
C GLY A 75 3.39 -20.76 0.17
N LYS A 76 2.86 -21.74 -0.57
CA LYS A 76 3.17 -23.16 -0.33
C LYS A 76 4.46 -23.56 -1.05
N GLY A 77 5.36 -24.26 -0.37
CA GLY A 77 6.62 -24.72 -0.94
C GLY A 77 7.74 -24.85 0.09
N ASN A 78 8.90 -25.32 -0.36
CA ASN A 78 10.13 -25.35 0.45
C ASN A 78 10.67 -23.92 0.70
N ALA A 79 11.71 -23.79 1.51
CA ALA A 79 12.26 -22.48 1.90
C ALA A 79 12.68 -21.62 0.70
N ALA A 80 13.31 -22.21 -0.32
CA ALA A 80 13.72 -21.48 -1.53
C ALA A 80 12.50 -20.96 -2.33
N ALA A 81 11.46 -21.78 -2.47
CA ALA A 81 10.22 -21.37 -3.13
C ALA A 81 9.52 -20.24 -2.35
N ARG A 82 9.49 -20.31 -1.02
CA ARG A 82 8.93 -19.23 -0.18
C ARG A 82 9.70 -17.92 -0.33
N ALA A 83 11.03 -17.97 -0.31
CA ALA A 83 11.86 -16.79 -0.52
C ALA A 83 11.65 -16.16 -1.92
N ALA A 84 11.48 -16.99 -2.96
CA ALA A 84 11.16 -16.50 -4.30
C ALA A 84 9.78 -15.84 -4.37
N ILE A 85 8.77 -16.42 -3.70
CA ILE A 85 7.42 -15.86 -3.62
C ILE A 85 7.40 -14.53 -2.87
N GLU A 86 8.10 -14.44 -1.74
CA GLU A 86 8.27 -13.20 -0.97
C GLU A 86 8.91 -12.10 -1.82
N ARG A 87 10.04 -12.43 -2.46
CA ARG A 87 10.74 -11.49 -3.34
C ARG A 87 9.86 -11.01 -4.49
N ALA A 88 9.14 -11.92 -5.15
CA ALA A 88 8.23 -11.58 -6.24
C ALA A 88 7.07 -10.68 -5.78
N ALA A 89 6.50 -10.93 -4.60
CA ALA A 89 5.45 -10.08 -4.04
C ALA A 89 5.93 -8.64 -3.83
N ILE A 90 7.13 -8.46 -3.25
CA ILE A 90 7.71 -7.14 -3.02
C ILE A 90 8.06 -6.44 -4.34
N GLU A 91 8.61 -7.16 -5.32
CA GLU A 91 8.88 -6.62 -6.67
C GLU A 91 7.61 -6.15 -7.36
N ASP A 92 6.54 -6.93 -7.24
CA ASP A 92 5.25 -6.62 -7.81
C ASP A 92 4.62 -5.39 -7.16
N ASP A 93 4.65 -5.28 -5.83
CA ASP A 93 4.14 -4.12 -5.12
C ASP A 93 4.93 -2.84 -5.44
N ALA A 94 6.27 -2.92 -5.58
CA ALA A 94 7.10 -1.79 -6.01
C ALA A 94 6.72 -1.30 -7.42
N ARG A 95 6.46 -2.22 -8.35
CA ARG A 95 6.07 -1.91 -9.73
C ARG A 95 4.67 -1.31 -9.79
N ASP A 96 3.73 -1.90 -9.05
CA ASP A 96 2.35 -1.44 -8.99
C ASP A 96 2.24 -0.05 -8.37
N ALA A 97 3.06 0.25 -7.37
CA ALA A 97 3.14 1.59 -6.77
C ALA A 97 3.56 2.64 -7.81
N GLN A 98 4.57 2.35 -8.64
CA GLN A 98 4.97 3.26 -9.72
C GLN A 98 3.87 3.41 -10.77
N ALA A 99 3.28 2.30 -11.23
CA ALA A 99 2.23 2.30 -12.24
C ALA A 99 0.98 3.08 -11.77
N PHE A 100 0.62 2.97 -10.50
CA PHE A 100 -0.45 3.74 -9.89
C PHE A 100 -0.15 5.25 -9.94
N VAL A 101 1.06 5.65 -9.56
CA VAL A 101 1.49 7.05 -9.58
C VAL A 101 1.50 7.61 -11.00
N ASP A 102 2.05 6.86 -11.96
CA ASP A 102 2.13 7.28 -13.35
C ASP A 102 0.74 7.48 -13.97
N ARG A 103 -0.21 6.60 -13.63
CA ARG A 103 -1.61 6.70 -14.07
C ARG A 103 -2.31 7.92 -13.48
N TRP A 104 -2.12 8.18 -12.19
CA TRP A 104 -2.96 9.12 -11.45
C TRP A 104 -2.40 10.54 -11.39
N ARG A 105 -1.08 10.71 -11.42
CA ARG A 105 -0.46 12.03 -11.31
C ARG A 105 -0.95 13.03 -12.38
N PRO A 106 -1.00 12.70 -13.68
CA PRO A 106 -1.49 13.64 -14.69
C PRO A 106 -2.96 14.03 -14.48
N ARG A 107 -3.80 13.07 -14.04
CA ARG A 107 -5.24 13.31 -13.78
C ARG A 107 -5.44 14.20 -12.57
N VAL A 108 -4.67 13.99 -11.51
CA VAL A 108 -4.68 14.81 -10.30
C VAL A 108 -4.17 16.22 -10.58
N ASP A 109 -3.14 16.36 -11.41
CA ASP A 109 -2.59 17.67 -11.76
C ASP A 109 -3.51 18.52 -12.64
N ALA A 110 -4.38 17.88 -13.41
CA ALA A 110 -5.41 18.54 -14.21
C ALA A 110 -6.66 18.95 -13.40
N MET A 111 -6.76 18.60 -12.11
CA MET A 111 -7.94 18.92 -11.30
C MET A 111 -8.04 20.41 -10.97
N GLU A 112 -9.21 21.01 -11.23
CA GLU A 112 -9.52 22.38 -10.82
C GLU A 112 -9.76 22.50 -9.30
N ASN A 113 -10.27 21.44 -8.66
CA ASN A 113 -10.54 21.45 -7.22
C ASN A 113 -9.24 21.30 -6.41
N ALA A 114 -8.68 22.42 -5.96
CA ALA A 114 -7.40 22.47 -5.25
C ALA A 114 -7.37 21.64 -3.94
N ARG A 115 -8.48 21.57 -3.19
CA ARG A 115 -8.56 20.80 -1.93
C ARG A 115 -8.37 19.30 -2.21
N HIS A 116 -9.17 18.75 -3.11
CA HIS A 116 -9.11 17.33 -3.45
C HIS A 116 -7.82 17.00 -4.20
N ALA A 117 -7.36 17.87 -5.11
CA ALA A 117 -6.07 17.70 -5.77
C ALA A 117 -4.91 17.61 -4.76
N LYS A 118 -4.89 18.48 -3.74
CA LYS A 118 -3.86 18.46 -2.69
C LYS A 118 -3.92 17.16 -1.88
N MET A 119 -5.12 16.70 -1.50
CA MET A 119 -5.30 15.42 -0.82
C MET A 119 -4.75 14.25 -1.65
N LEU A 120 -5.13 14.15 -2.92
CA LEU A 120 -4.65 13.06 -3.79
C LEU A 120 -3.14 13.15 -4.03
N ARG A 121 -2.56 14.35 -4.17
CA ARG A 121 -1.09 14.52 -4.25
C ARG A 121 -0.37 14.01 -3.01
N VAL A 122 -0.91 14.23 -1.81
CA VAL A 122 -0.35 13.65 -0.58
C VAL A 122 -0.36 12.12 -0.68
N ILE A 123 -1.48 11.52 -1.07
CA ILE A 123 -1.58 10.06 -1.25
C ILE A 123 -0.57 9.55 -2.29
N LEU A 124 -0.39 10.24 -3.42
CA LEU A 124 0.61 9.87 -4.42
C LEU A 124 2.05 9.95 -3.90
N GLY A 125 2.35 10.90 -3.02
CA GLY A 125 3.64 10.97 -2.32
C GLY A 125 3.86 9.78 -1.38
N GLU A 126 2.82 9.42 -0.62
CA GLU A 126 2.84 8.27 0.29
C GLU A 126 2.99 6.93 -0.47
N VAL A 127 2.41 6.80 -1.67
CA VAL A 127 2.62 5.63 -2.54
C VAL A 127 4.08 5.52 -3.00
N LEU A 128 4.73 6.64 -3.33
CA LEU A 128 6.16 6.64 -3.66
C LEU A 128 7.03 6.29 -2.44
N GLU A 129 6.61 6.68 -1.24
CA GLU A 129 7.29 6.29 -0.01
C GLU A 129 7.13 4.78 0.27
N ALA A 130 5.95 4.20 0.04
CA ALA A 130 5.76 2.74 0.09
C ALA A 130 6.67 2.02 -0.92
N LYS A 131 6.73 2.51 -2.17
CA LYS A 131 7.66 2.00 -3.19
C LYS A 131 9.11 2.03 -2.71
N ARG A 132 9.55 3.13 -2.08
CA ARG A 132 10.90 3.28 -1.54
C ARG A 132 11.20 2.19 -0.50
N PHE A 133 10.25 1.83 0.36
CA PHE A 133 10.42 0.74 1.31
C PHE A 133 10.59 -0.62 0.62
N PHE A 134 9.76 -0.92 -0.39
CA PHE A 134 9.86 -2.16 -1.14
C PHE A 134 11.21 -2.30 -1.85
N GLU A 135 11.69 -1.22 -2.49
CA GLU A 135 13.01 -1.20 -3.14
C GLU A 135 14.16 -1.42 -2.13
N GLN A 136 14.03 -0.89 -0.92
CA GLN A 136 15.02 -1.10 0.14
C GLN A 136 14.99 -2.52 0.70
N ALA A 137 13.80 -3.10 0.87
CA ALA A 137 13.64 -4.49 1.27
C ALA A 137 14.28 -5.43 0.23
N LEU A 138 14.07 -5.17 -1.05
CA LEU A 138 14.70 -5.92 -2.16
C LEU A 138 16.22 -5.76 -2.21
N ALA A 139 16.75 -4.64 -1.73
CA ALA A 139 18.18 -4.42 -1.54
C ALA A 139 18.72 -5.06 -0.24
N GLY A 140 17.88 -5.79 0.51
CA GLY A 140 18.26 -6.50 1.74
C GLY A 140 18.30 -5.63 2.99
N ARG A 141 17.74 -4.41 2.97
CA ARG A 141 17.68 -3.56 4.15
C ARG A 141 16.60 -4.03 5.11
N THR A 142 16.92 -4.01 6.40
CA THR A 142 16.02 -4.35 7.50
C THR A 142 15.67 -3.15 8.38
N ASP A 143 16.31 -1.99 8.19
CA ASP A 143 16.03 -0.73 8.89
C ASP A 143 14.98 0.13 8.16
N LEU A 144 13.98 -0.53 7.58
CA LEU A 144 13.00 0.09 6.67
C LEU A 144 12.21 1.22 7.34
N LEU A 145 11.71 1.00 8.56
CA LEU A 145 10.97 1.98 9.34
C LEU A 145 11.86 2.88 10.22
N GLY A 146 13.17 2.90 9.93
CA GLY A 146 14.17 3.65 10.69
C GLY A 146 15.18 2.75 11.39
N ARG A 147 16.28 3.35 11.85
CA ARG A 147 17.33 2.63 12.57
C ARG A 147 16.94 2.48 14.04
N ARG A 148 17.16 1.29 14.59
CA ARG A 148 17.14 1.08 16.04
C ARG A 148 18.31 1.84 16.67
N ALA A 149 18.10 2.38 17.87
CA ALA A 149 19.19 2.95 18.64
C ALA A 149 20.19 1.85 19.03
N ASP A 150 21.48 2.16 19.04
CA ASP A 150 22.59 1.21 19.29
C ASP A 150 22.50 0.50 20.66
N VAL A 151 21.68 1.03 21.57
CA VAL A 151 21.44 0.49 22.92
C VAL A 151 20.34 -0.58 22.98
N LEU A 152 19.67 -0.86 21.86
CA LEU A 152 18.60 -1.85 21.77
C LEU A 152 19.13 -3.16 21.17
N GLU A 153 18.75 -4.28 21.77
CA GLU A 153 19.02 -5.63 21.22
C GLU A 153 18.50 -5.79 19.78
N PRO A 154 19.07 -6.72 18.99
CA PRO A 154 18.62 -7.00 17.63
C PRO A 154 17.11 -7.27 17.54
N ALA A 155 16.51 -6.92 16.40
CA ALA A 155 15.14 -7.28 16.11
C ALA A 155 14.98 -8.81 16.14
N SER A 156 14.14 -9.33 17.04
CA SER A 156 13.78 -10.75 17.09
C SER A 156 12.26 -10.89 17.18
N GLY A 157 11.68 -11.80 16.41
CA GLY A 157 10.25 -12.09 16.45
C GLY A 157 9.80 -12.98 15.29
N GLU A 158 8.57 -13.49 15.40
CA GLU A 158 7.90 -14.23 14.34
C GLU A 158 6.69 -13.43 13.85
N VAL A 159 6.38 -13.56 12.56
CA VAL A 159 5.16 -12.99 11.98
C VAL A 159 3.96 -13.82 12.41
N LEU A 160 2.96 -13.18 13.04
CA LEU A 160 1.73 -13.86 13.44
C LEU A 160 0.92 -14.30 12.20
N PRO A 161 0.25 -15.47 12.24
CA PRO A 161 -0.53 -15.97 11.11
C PRO A 161 -1.79 -15.12 10.82
N THR A 162 -2.20 -14.30 11.76
CA THR A 162 -3.35 -13.40 11.68
C THR A 162 -2.92 -11.96 11.96
N ARG A 163 -3.40 -11.02 11.13
CA ARG A 163 -3.21 -9.58 11.36
C ARG A 163 -3.89 -9.16 12.66
N TRP A 164 -3.20 -8.37 13.47
CA TRP A 164 -3.77 -7.74 14.64
C TRP A 164 -4.60 -6.53 14.19
N ILE A 165 -5.87 -6.50 14.57
CA ILE A 165 -6.83 -5.43 14.29
C ILE A 165 -7.28 -4.92 15.66
N GLU A 166 -7.12 -3.63 15.93
CA GLU A 166 -7.64 -2.97 17.14
C GLU A 166 -9.16 -2.78 17.09
#